data_AF-A0A4V1BMR1-F1
#
_entry.id   AF-A0A4V1BMR1-F1
#
_cell.length_a   1.000
_cell.length_b   1.000
_cell.length_c   1.000
_cell.angle_alpha   90.00
_cell.angle_beta   90.00
_cell.angle_gamma   90.00
#
_symmetry.space_group_name_H-M   'P 1'
#
loop_
_entity.id
_entity.type
_entity.pdbx_description
1 polymer ?
#
loop_
_entity_poly.entity_id
_entity_poly.type
_entity_poly.pdbx_seq_one_letter_code
_entity_poly.pdbx_strand_id
1 'polypeptide(L)'
;MSDQRQGDSQDLQSQIDALTAQIGCDRAAIETLQSDAADTLGRIEDIEAAAALDRQMIAELQDAGVVSREHAAQMERALQSSRTIGTAVGILMAEREIRQDEAFTVLKAASRNSNRKLREVAQELVESR
;
A
#
# COMPACT_ATOMS: atom_id res chain seq x y z
N MET A 1 54.66 12.91 -19.70
CA MET A 1 54.25 11.55 -19.29
C MET A 1 53.70 11.52 -17.86
N SER A 2 54.20 12.34 -16.93
CA SER A 2 53.71 12.39 -15.54
C SER A 2 52.39 13.16 -15.36
N ASP A 3 52.16 14.20 -16.18
CA ASP A 3 50.99 15.09 -16.06
C ASP A 3 49.65 14.42 -16.46
N GLN A 4 49.67 13.60 -17.52
CA GLN A 4 48.49 12.88 -18.01
C GLN A 4 47.99 11.81 -17.02
N ARG A 5 48.90 11.13 -16.31
CA ARG A 5 48.53 10.14 -15.29
C ARG A 5 47.92 10.77 -14.03
N GLN A 6 48.29 12.01 -13.76
CA GLN A 6 47.80 12.76 -12.61
C GLN A 6 46.38 13.28 -12.86
N GLY A 7 46.10 13.75 -14.09
CA GLY A 7 44.74 14.10 -14.54
C GLY A 7 43.77 12.91 -14.55
N ASP A 8 44.16 11.76 -15.11
CA ASP A 8 43.30 10.56 -15.14
C ASP A 8 43.01 10.01 -13.72
N SER A 9 43.98 10.08 -12.80
CA SER A 9 43.78 9.69 -11.40
C SER A 9 42.85 10.65 -10.65
N GLN A 10 42.86 11.94 -11.00
CA GLN A 10 42.03 12.95 -10.36
C GLN A 10 40.58 12.90 -10.85
N ASP A 11 40.37 12.53 -12.12
CA ASP A 11 39.05 12.24 -12.69
C ASP A 11 38.41 10.99 -12.07
N LEU A 12 39.18 9.89 -11.96
CA LEU A 12 38.72 8.67 -11.27
C LEU A 12 38.38 8.94 -9.79
N GLN A 13 39.16 9.76 -9.10
CA GLN A 13 38.87 10.15 -7.72
C GLN A 13 37.56 10.95 -7.62
N SER A 14 37.34 11.89 -8.55
CA SER A 14 36.10 12.67 -8.61
C SER A 14 34.87 11.80 -8.92
N GLN A 15 35.02 10.79 -9.78
CA GLN A 15 33.96 9.82 -10.06
C GLN A 15 33.64 8.93 -8.86
N ILE A 16 34.66 8.49 -8.11
CA ILE A 16 34.48 7.71 -6.86
C ILE A 16 33.77 8.56 -5.81
N ASP A 17 34.14 9.83 -5.65
CA ASP A 17 33.50 10.74 -4.70
C ASP A 17 32.02 10.97 -5.08
N ALA A 18 31.71 11.15 -6.37
CA ALA A 18 30.35 11.27 -6.87
C ALA A 18 29.51 9.99 -6.64
N LEU A 19 30.08 8.81 -6.92
CA LEU A 19 29.43 7.53 -6.65
C LEU A 19 29.19 7.32 -5.15
N THR A 20 30.13 7.72 -4.30
CA THR A 20 30.01 7.62 -2.84
C THR A 20 28.88 8.52 -2.33
N ALA A 21 28.77 9.73 -2.86
CA ALA A 21 27.67 10.65 -2.55
C ALA A 21 26.32 10.11 -3.04
N GLN A 22 26.26 9.55 -4.25
CA GLN A 22 25.04 8.95 -4.79
C GLN A 22 24.58 7.75 -3.96
N ILE A 23 25.48 6.83 -3.60
CA ILE A 23 25.17 5.68 -2.74
C ILE A 23 24.65 6.13 -1.37
N GLY A 24 25.21 7.22 -0.82
CA GLY A 24 24.71 7.81 0.43
C GLY A 24 23.28 8.35 0.30
N CYS A 25 22.96 9.00 -0.82
CA CYS A 25 21.62 9.51 -1.10
C CYS A 25 20.61 8.36 -1.30
N ASP A 26 20.98 7.36 -2.09
CA ASP A 26 20.14 6.18 -2.36
C ASP A 26 19.87 5.41 -1.06
N ARG A 27 20.87 5.27 -0.19
CA ARG A 27 20.70 4.65 1.12
C ARG A 27 19.69 5.39 2.00
N ALA A 28 19.77 6.72 2.05
CA ALA A 28 18.82 7.53 2.82
C ALA A 28 17.38 7.41 2.28
N ALA A 29 17.23 7.31 0.95
CA ALA A 29 15.93 7.06 0.32
C ALA A 29 15.39 5.66 0.68
N ILE A 30 16.24 4.63 0.65
CA ILE A 30 15.87 3.27 1.06
C ILE A 30 15.44 3.23 2.53
N GLU A 31 16.17 3.88 3.43
CA GLU A 31 15.83 3.94 4.85
C GLU A 31 14.47 4.62 5.09
N THR A 32 14.16 5.67 4.33
CA THR A 32 12.86 6.36 4.39
C THR A 32 11.73 5.44 3.89
N LEU A 33 11.92 4.79 2.73
CA LEU A 33 10.95 3.84 2.18
C LEU A 33 10.69 2.65 3.10
N GLN A 34 11.72 2.17 3.80
CA GLN A 34 11.58 1.08 4.78
C GLN A 34 10.76 1.51 6.00
N SER A 35 10.94 2.75 6.48
CA SER A 35 10.13 3.30 7.56
C SER A 35 8.66 3.41 7.16
N ASP A 36 8.38 3.98 5.99
CA ASP A 36 7.02 4.16 5.48
C ASP A 36 6.31 2.81 5.26
N ALA A 37 7.05 1.79 4.79
CA ALA A 37 6.54 0.43 4.65
C ALA A 37 6.19 -0.21 5.99
N ALA A 38 7.02 -0.03 7.02
CA ALA A 38 6.76 -0.55 8.37
C ALA A 38 5.50 0.09 8.98
N ASP A 39 5.35 1.41 8.84
CA ASP A 39 4.16 2.13 9.32
C ASP A 39 2.88 1.68 8.59
N THR A 40 2.99 1.44 7.29
CA THR A 40 1.86 0.95 6.48
C THR A 40 1.45 -0.46 6.91
N LEU A 41 2.42 -1.35 7.16
CA LEU A 41 2.16 -2.71 7.64
C LEU A 41 1.51 -2.72 9.04
N GLY A 42 1.98 -1.89 9.97
CA GLY A 42 1.36 -1.77 11.30
C GLY A 42 -0.10 -1.32 11.23
N ARG A 43 -0.42 -0.37 10.34
CA ARG A 43 -1.81 0.07 10.14
C ARG A 43 -2.70 -1.00 9.51
N ILE A 44 -2.14 -1.89 8.69
CA ILE A 44 -2.87 -3.03 8.13
C ILE A 44 -3.20 -4.03 9.24
N GLU A 45 -2.24 -4.35 10.12
CA GLU A 45 -2.44 -5.25 11.27
C GLU A 45 -3.53 -4.72 12.21
N ASP A 46 -3.56 -3.41 12.48
CA ASP A 46 -4.60 -2.77 13.30
C ASP A 46 -6.00 -2.90 12.70
N ILE A 47 -6.12 -2.69 11.38
CA ILE A 47 -7.40 -2.82 10.65
C ILE A 47 -7.86 -4.27 10.63
N GLU A 48 -6.95 -5.24 10.48
CA GLU A 48 -7.28 -6.67 10.50
C GLU A 48 -7.73 -7.14 11.88
N ALA A 49 -7.08 -6.66 12.95
CA ALA A 49 -7.49 -6.91 14.32
C ALA A 49 -8.89 -6.34 14.61
N ALA A 50 -9.17 -5.10 14.18
CA ALA A 50 -10.50 -4.50 14.29
C ALA A 50 -11.56 -5.30 13.52
N ALA A 51 -11.26 -5.78 12.30
CA ALA A 51 -12.18 -6.59 11.51
C ALA A 51 -12.43 -8.00 12.09
N ALA A 52 -11.52 -8.53 12.92
CA ALA A 52 -11.75 -9.77 13.66
C ALA A 52 -12.77 -9.56 14.79
N LEU A 53 -12.61 -8.48 15.55
CA LEU A 53 -13.55 -8.03 16.58
C LEU A 53 -14.96 -7.81 16.01
N ASP A 54 -15.09 -7.09 14.89
CA ASP A 54 -16.39 -6.84 14.27
C ASP A 54 -17.12 -8.12 13.86
N ARG A 55 -16.40 -9.12 13.33
CA ARG A 55 -16.99 -10.42 12.96
C ARG A 55 -17.44 -11.22 14.17
N GLN A 56 -16.67 -11.22 15.25
CA GLN A 56 -17.08 -11.85 16.51
C GLN A 56 -18.35 -11.19 17.07
N MET A 57 -18.38 -9.86 17.08
CA MET A 57 -19.55 -9.09 17.53
C MET A 57 -20.79 -9.40 16.70
N ILE A 58 -20.67 -9.46 15.37
CA ILE A 58 -21.79 -9.80 14.48
C ILE A 58 -22.32 -11.21 14.77
N ALA A 59 -21.43 -12.19 14.99
CA ALA A 59 -21.81 -13.55 15.31
C ALA A 59 -22.52 -13.66 16.67
N GLU A 60 -22.03 -12.96 17.70
CA GLU A 60 -22.70 -12.88 19.02
C GLU A 60 -24.08 -12.20 18.92
N LEU A 61 -24.19 -11.11 18.16
CA LEU A 61 -25.46 -10.42 17.97
C LEU A 61 -26.47 -11.25 17.15
N GLN A 62 -26.01 -12.10 16.23
CA GLN A 62 -26.83 -13.08 15.54
C GLN A 62 -27.36 -14.15 16.51
N ASP A 63 -26.47 -14.70 17.36
CA ASP A 63 -26.84 -15.75 18.32
C ASP A 63 -27.80 -15.22 19.38
N ALA A 64 -27.60 -13.98 19.82
CA ALA A 64 -28.52 -13.25 20.70
C ALA A 64 -29.84 -12.84 20.02
N GLY A 65 -30.01 -13.09 18.71
CA GLY A 65 -31.21 -12.75 17.95
C GLY A 65 -31.44 -11.25 17.74
N VAL A 66 -30.44 -10.42 18.08
CA VAL A 66 -30.50 -8.95 17.96
C VAL A 66 -30.42 -8.52 16.48
N VAL A 67 -29.71 -9.31 15.66
CA VAL A 67 -29.53 -9.05 14.23
C VAL A 67 -29.99 -10.28 13.44
N SER A 68 -30.82 -10.06 12.40
CA SER A 68 -31.26 -11.16 11.54
C SER A 68 -30.09 -11.75 10.75
N ARG A 69 -30.18 -13.04 10.39
CA ARG A 69 -29.18 -13.71 9.53
C ARG A 69 -28.88 -12.93 8.24
N GLU A 70 -29.90 -12.31 7.65
CA GLU A 70 -29.75 -11.50 6.44
C GLU A 70 -28.93 -10.21 6.67
N HIS A 71 -29.16 -9.51 7.77
CA HIS A 71 -28.41 -8.30 8.12
C HIS A 71 -26.95 -8.59 8.43
N ALA A 72 -26.69 -9.67 9.17
CA ALA A 72 -25.32 -10.07 9.44
C ALA A 72 -24.58 -10.56 8.19
N ALA A 73 -25.26 -11.25 7.26
CA ALA A 73 -24.70 -11.58 5.94
C ALA A 73 -24.46 -10.33 5.07
N GLN A 74 -25.21 -9.23 5.26
CA GLN A 74 -24.88 -7.95 4.62
C GLN A 74 -23.64 -7.31 5.24
N MET A 75 -23.50 -7.35 6.57
CA MET A 75 -22.31 -6.82 7.26
C MET A 75 -21.04 -7.59 6.90
N GLU A 76 -21.08 -8.92 6.86
CA GLU A 76 -19.95 -9.74 6.40
C GLU A 76 -19.52 -9.38 4.98
N ARG A 77 -20.48 -9.20 4.06
CA ARG A 77 -20.20 -8.77 2.68
C ARG A 77 -19.60 -7.36 2.62
N ALA A 78 -20.04 -6.46 3.50
CA ALA A 78 -19.47 -5.11 3.61
C ALA A 78 -18.02 -5.16 4.11
N LEU A 79 -17.73 -5.97 5.14
CA LEU A 79 -16.37 -6.18 5.66
C LEU A 79 -15.44 -6.82 4.63
N GLN A 80 -15.93 -7.82 3.88
CA GLN A 80 -15.16 -8.44 2.81
C GLN A 80 -14.83 -7.42 1.71
N SER A 81 -15.82 -6.61 1.30
CA SER A 81 -15.61 -5.54 0.31
C SER A 81 -14.59 -4.50 0.79
N SER A 82 -14.65 -4.11 2.08
CA SER A 82 -13.72 -3.16 2.66
C SER A 82 -12.27 -3.66 2.62
N ARG A 83 -12.03 -4.94 2.89
CA ARG A 83 -10.68 -5.53 2.79
C ARG A 83 -10.15 -5.57 1.37
N THR A 84 -10.92 -6.06 0.41
CA THR A 84 -10.49 -6.08 -0.99
C THR A 84 -10.13 -4.67 -1.49
N ILE A 85 -10.90 -3.65 -1.08
CA ILE A 85 -10.59 -2.26 -1.39
C ILE A 85 -9.30 -1.81 -0.70
N GLY A 86 -9.10 -2.15 0.57
CA GLY A 86 -7.85 -1.86 1.29
C GLY A 86 -6.62 -2.47 0.63
N THR A 87 -6.69 -3.74 0.23
CA THR A 87 -5.61 -4.42 -0.52
C THR A 87 -5.32 -3.72 -1.84
N ALA A 88 -6.36 -3.38 -2.61
CA ALA A 88 -6.22 -2.67 -3.87
C ALA A 88 -5.60 -1.27 -3.69
N VAL A 89 -5.96 -0.56 -2.62
CA VAL A 89 -5.33 0.72 -2.25
C VAL A 89 -3.84 0.52 -1.94
N GLY A 90 -3.48 -0.51 -1.15
CA GLY A 90 -2.09 -0.83 -0.84
C GLY A 90 -1.25 -1.14 -2.09
N ILE A 91 -1.82 -1.90 -3.04
CA ILE A 91 -1.19 -2.17 -4.35
C ILE A 91 -0.92 -0.85 -5.08
N LEU A 92 -1.91 0.05 -5.18
CA LEU A 92 -1.73 1.33 -5.87
C LEU A 92 -0.70 2.24 -5.21
N MET A 93 -0.64 2.22 -3.86
CA MET A 93 0.37 2.97 -3.12
C MET A 93 1.77 2.46 -3.48
N ALA A 94 1.98 1.15 -3.49
CA ALA A 94 3.27 0.54 -3.82
C ALA A 94 3.68 0.76 -5.29
N GLU A 95 2.73 0.71 -6.23
CA GLU A 95 3.03 0.83 -7.66
C GLU A 95 3.27 2.24 -8.15
N ARG A 96 2.64 3.22 -7.51
CA ARG A 96 2.61 4.60 -7.99
C ARG A 96 3.29 5.58 -7.03
N GLU A 97 3.79 5.07 -5.90
CA GLU A 97 4.42 5.86 -4.84
C GLU A 97 3.51 7.03 -4.37
N ILE A 98 2.20 6.75 -4.29
CA ILE A 98 1.18 7.72 -3.90
C ILE A 98 0.65 7.44 -2.49
N ARG A 99 0.09 8.47 -1.85
CA ARG A 99 -0.51 8.35 -0.53
C ARG A 99 -1.87 7.65 -0.57
N GLN A 100 -2.29 7.11 0.57
CA GLN A 100 -3.53 6.34 0.72
C GLN A 100 -4.77 7.06 0.15
N ASP A 101 -4.95 8.35 0.46
CA ASP A 101 -6.09 9.15 0.00
C ASP A 101 -6.10 9.34 -1.53
N GLU A 102 -4.92 9.47 -2.12
CA GLU A 102 -4.74 9.59 -3.57
C GLU A 102 -5.02 8.25 -4.25
N ALA A 103 -4.50 7.13 -3.71
CA ALA A 103 -4.80 5.79 -4.20
C ALA A 103 -6.30 5.46 -4.15
N PHE A 104 -6.98 5.82 -3.05
CA PHE A 104 -8.42 5.66 -2.94
C PHE A 104 -9.18 6.53 -3.96
N THR A 105 -8.70 7.75 -4.21
CA THR A 105 -9.26 8.64 -5.23
C THR A 105 -9.12 8.06 -6.64
N VAL A 106 -7.97 7.46 -6.96
CA VAL A 106 -7.72 6.75 -8.23
C VAL A 106 -8.71 5.58 -8.40
N LEU A 107 -8.88 4.76 -7.37
CA LEU A 107 -9.84 3.65 -7.35
C LEU A 107 -11.28 4.14 -7.58
N LYS A 108 -11.68 5.25 -6.94
CA LYS A 108 -12.99 5.89 -7.11
C LYS A 108 -13.20 6.44 -8.52
N ALA A 109 -12.16 7.04 -9.12
CA ALA A 109 -12.20 7.53 -10.48
C ALA A 109 -12.35 6.38 -11.48
N ALA A 110 -11.59 5.29 -11.30
CA ALA A 110 -11.70 4.09 -12.13
C ALA A 110 -13.11 3.49 -12.06
N SER A 111 -13.66 3.30 -10.85
CA SER A 111 -15.04 2.84 -10.63
C SER A 111 -16.10 3.69 -11.32
N ARG A 112 -15.98 5.03 -11.25
CA ARG A 112 -16.88 5.96 -11.95
C ARG A 112 -16.76 5.85 -13.46
N ASN A 113 -15.53 5.82 -13.99
CA ASN A 113 -15.28 5.80 -15.42
C ASN A 113 -15.74 4.47 -16.06
N SER A 114 -15.66 3.37 -15.32
CA SER A 114 -16.11 2.05 -15.76
C SER A 114 -17.58 1.76 -15.43
N ASN A 115 -18.29 2.67 -14.75
CA ASN A 115 -19.64 2.48 -14.22
C ASN A 115 -19.83 1.14 -13.47
N ARG A 116 -18.83 0.74 -12.68
CA ARG A 116 -18.82 -0.51 -11.90
C ARG A 116 -18.63 -0.23 -10.42
N LYS A 117 -19.05 -1.16 -9.57
CA LYS A 117 -18.94 -0.97 -8.12
C LYS A 117 -17.47 -0.94 -7.72
N LEU A 118 -17.13 -0.06 -6.77
CA LEU A 118 -15.75 0.12 -6.29
C LEU A 118 -15.08 -1.20 -5.89
N ARG A 119 -15.81 -2.08 -5.21
CA ARG A 119 -15.33 -3.42 -4.82
C ARG A 119 -14.96 -4.32 -6.00
N GLU A 120 -15.65 -4.18 -7.14
CA GLU A 120 -15.42 -5.01 -8.33
C GLU A 120 -14.16 -4.55 -9.06
N VAL A 121 -13.93 -3.23 -9.10
CA VAL A 121 -12.70 -2.65 -9.64
C VAL A 121 -11.50 -2.97 -8.73
N ALA A 122 -11.69 -2.91 -7.41
CA ALA A 122 -10.68 -3.32 -6.46
C ALA A 122 -10.33 -4.82 -6.59
N GLN A 123 -11.34 -5.68 -6.72
CA GLN A 123 -11.13 -7.11 -6.90
C GLN A 123 -10.35 -7.41 -8.17
N GLU A 124 -10.73 -6.81 -9.31
CA GLU A 124 -10.01 -6.97 -10.57
C GLU A 124 -8.56 -6.51 -10.47
N LEU A 125 -8.30 -5.40 -9.77
CA LEU A 125 -6.92 -4.94 -9.56
C LEU A 125 -6.12 -5.98 -8.77
N VAL A 126 -6.68 -6.51 -7.68
CA VAL A 126 -6.04 -7.54 -6.85
C VAL A 126 -5.79 -8.83 -7.63
N GLU A 127 -6.72 -9.25 -8.50
CA GLU A 127 -6.58 -10.45 -9.34
C GLU A 127 -5.57 -10.26 -10.49
N SER A 128 -5.31 -9.01 -10.90
CA SER A 128 -4.39 -8.67 -11.98
C SER A 128 -2.92 -8.55 -11.56
N ARG A 129 -2.58 -8.95 -10.34
CA ARG A 129 -1.25 -8.88 -9.72
C ARG A 129 -0.80 -10.24 -9.27
#